data_AF-A0A6L4ZQC9-F1
#
_entry.id   AF-A0A6L4ZQC9-F1
#
_cell.length_a   1.000
_cell.length_b   1.000
_cell.length_c   1.000
_cell.angle_alpha   90.00
_cell.angle_beta   90.00
_cell.angle_gamma   90.00
#
_symmetry.space_group_name_H-M   'P 1'
#
loop_
_entity.id
_entity.type
_entity.pdbx_description
1 polymer ?
#
loop_
_entity_poly.entity_id
_entity_poly.type
_entity_poly.pdbx_seq_one_letter_code
_entity_poly.pdbx_strand_id
1 'polypeptide(L)'
;VALTKLKGVVGLQIDFDARESERDFYRKLLVKLRNMLPNNYVLSITALASWAIYDNWVADLPIDEAVPMLFRMGADKQPILNYLAAKKDFTSQNTSTSFGISTDSELPWLPAERRVYVFAERSWSAELLNDSLQKVEKWQTK
;
A
#
# COMPACT_ATOMS: atom_id res chain seq x y z
N VAL A 1 15.79 14.41 9.54
CA VAL A 1 16.03 13.02 10.00
C VAL A 1 17.32 12.51 9.37
N ALA A 2 18.18 11.73 10.03
CA ALA A 2 19.48 11.33 9.46
C ALA A 2 19.38 10.65 8.07
N LEU A 3 18.30 9.92 7.83
CA LEU A 3 17.96 9.30 6.55
C LEU A 3 17.89 10.28 5.38
N THR A 4 17.51 11.55 5.61
CA THR A 4 17.39 12.55 4.54
C THR A 4 18.73 13.05 4.00
N LYS A 5 19.84 12.59 4.60
CA LYS A 5 21.21 12.87 4.14
C LYS A 5 21.77 11.76 3.27
N LEU A 6 21.08 10.62 3.16
CA LEU A 6 21.51 9.50 2.33
C LEU A 6 21.23 9.82 0.85
N LYS A 7 22.27 9.70 0.02
CA LYS A 7 22.15 9.96 -1.42
C LYS A 7 21.20 8.95 -2.05
N GLY A 8 20.25 9.44 -2.86
CA GLY A 8 19.30 8.60 -3.60
C GLY A 8 18.09 8.14 -2.79
N VAL A 9 18.02 8.46 -1.49
CA VAL A 9 16.79 8.27 -0.70
C VAL A 9 15.85 9.45 -0.99
N VAL A 10 14.65 9.14 -1.47
CA VAL A 10 13.65 10.14 -1.88
C VAL A 10 12.36 10.11 -1.05
N GLY A 11 12.29 9.22 -0.06
CA GLY A 11 11.11 9.05 0.76
C GLY A 11 11.30 8.12 1.94
N LEU A 12 10.25 8.00 2.74
CA LEU A 12 10.12 7.13 3.90
C LEU A 12 8.77 6.43 3.82
N GLN A 13 8.78 5.10 3.87
CA GLN A 13 7.57 4.31 4.03
C GLN A 13 7.50 3.75 5.45
N ILE A 14 6.38 3.94 6.14
CA ILE A 14 6.14 3.32 7.45
C ILE A 14 5.31 2.06 7.25
N ASP A 15 5.83 0.94 7.78
CA ASP A 15 5.10 -0.33 7.82
C ASP A 15 4.60 -0.56 9.24
N PHE A 16 3.34 -0.19 9.50
CA PHE A 16 2.74 -0.26 10.84
C PHE A 16 1.23 -0.46 10.76
N ASP A 17 0.79 -1.68 11.05
CA ASP A 17 -0.63 -2.07 11.12
C ASP A 17 -1.27 -1.61 12.44
N ALA A 18 -1.57 -0.31 12.51
CA ALA A 18 -2.18 0.31 13.69
C ALA A 18 -3.55 -0.31 14.03
N ARG A 19 -3.69 -0.76 15.27
CA ARG A 19 -4.99 -1.07 15.87
C ARG A 19 -5.81 0.21 16.00
N GLU A 20 -7.13 0.06 16.16
CA GLU A 20 -8.03 1.20 16.40
C GLU A 20 -7.57 2.07 17.59
N SER A 21 -7.16 1.44 18.69
CA SER A 21 -6.62 2.11 19.88
C SER A 21 -5.28 2.82 19.66
N GLU A 22 -4.58 2.55 18.56
CA GLU A 22 -3.27 3.11 18.23
C GLU A 22 -3.36 4.24 17.18
N ARG A 23 -4.53 4.47 16.56
CA ARG A 23 -4.70 5.46 15.48
C ARG A 23 -4.33 6.87 15.91
N ASP A 24 -4.69 7.27 17.13
CA ASP A 24 -4.34 8.58 17.66
C ASP A 24 -2.83 8.76 17.87
N PHE A 25 -2.16 7.70 18.33
CA PHE A 25 -0.70 7.67 18.42
C PHE A 25 -0.09 7.76 17.02
N TYR A 26 -0.57 6.94 16.08
CA TYR A 26 0.00 6.86 14.75
C TYR A 26 -0.19 8.16 13.96
N ARG A 27 -1.36 8.80 14.06
CA ARG A 27 -1.61 10.14 13.49
C ARG A 27 -0.61 11.17 14.03
N LYS A 28 -0.40 11.22 15.34
CA LYS A 28 0.59 12.14 15.96
C LYS A 28 2.01 11.86 15.47
N LEU A 29 2.39 10.60 15.32
CA LEU A 29 3.67 10.20 14.76
C LEU A 29 3.82 10.71 13.32
N LEU A 30 2.83 10.48 12.46
CA LEU A 30 2.86 10.90 11.05
C LEU A 30 2.92 12.42 10.89
N VAL A 31 2.16 13.18 11.69
CA VAL A 31 2.26 14.66 11.73
C VAL A 31 3.68 15.10 12.10
N LYS A 32 4.26 14.50 13.14
CA LYS A 32 5.63 14.82 13.57
C LYS A 32 6.64 14.48 12.48
N LEU A 33 6.52 13.33 11.84
CA LEU A 33 7.39 12.91 10.74
C LEU A 33 7.28 13.88 9.55
N ARG A 34 6.06 14.23 9.14
CA ARG A 34 5.85 15.19 8.04
C ARG A 34 6.55 16.52 8.32
N ASN A 35 6.43 17.06 9.53
CA ASN A 35 7.09 18.30 9.93
C ASN A 35 8.63 18.23 9.98
N MET A 36 9.19 17.02 10.05
CA MET A 36 10.65 16.79 10.10
C MET A 36 11.26 16.44 8.74
N LEU A 37 10.43 16.07 7.75
CA LEU A 37 10.86 15.70 6.42
C LEU A 37 10.87 16.93 5.49
N PRO A 38 11.82 17.03 4.56
CA PRO A 38 11.75 18.03 3.49
C PRO A 38 10.46 17.88 2.67
N ASN A 39 9.91 18.99 2.17
CA ASN A 39 8.65 18.97 1.40
C ASN A 39 8.69 18.11 0.13
N ASN A 40 9.89 17.85 -0.41
CA ASN A 40 10.09 17.00 -1.59
C ASN A 40 10.29 15.52 -1.26
N TYR A 41 10.20 15.11 0.01
CA TYR A 41 10.26 13.71 0.41
C TYR A 41 8.86 13.11 0.44
N VAL A 42 8.72 11.94 -0.21
CA VAL A 42 7.51 11.13 -0.12
C VAL A 42 7.44 10.49 1.27
N LEU A 43 6.35 10.68 2.00
CA LEU A 43 6.01 9.89 3.18
C LEU A 43 4.82 9.01 2.84
N SER A 44 5.06 7.70 2.75
CA SER A 44 4.04 6.70 2.49
C SER A 44 3.85 5.77 3.69
N ILE A 45 2.76 5.02 3.68
CA ILE A 45 2.52 3.93 4.64
C ILE A 45 2.06 2.66 3.90
N THR A 46 2.32 1.49 4.47
CA THR A 46 1.48 0.32 4.18
C THR A 46 0.13 0.50 4.87
N ALA A 47 -0.92 -0.04 4.28
CA ALA A 47 -2.26 0.03 4.81
C ALA A 47 -2.97 -1.31 4.67
N LEU A 48 -3.78 -1.66 5.68
CA LEU A 48 -4.74 -2.73 5.51
C LEU A 48 -5.72 -2.35 4.40
N ALA A 49 -6.09 -3.32 3.57
CA ALA A 49 -7.04 -3.10 2.49
C ALA A 49 -8.43 -2.62 2.97
N SER A 50 -8.82 -2.97 4.20
CA SER A 50 -10.01 -2.44 4.86
C SER A 50 -9.95 -0.92 5.06
N TRP A 51 -8.77 -0.36 5.36
CA TRP A 51 -8.56 1.08 5.47
C TRP A 51 -8.79 1.82 4.15
N ALA A 52 -8.58 1.16 3.01
CA ALA A 52 -8.80 1.77 1.70
C ALA A 52 -10.25 1.62 1.19
N ILE A 53 -11.03 0.69 1.75
CA ILE A 53 -12.33 0.29 1.20
C ILE A 53 -13.51 0.74 2.06
N TYR A 54 -13.49 0.52 3.38
CA TYR A 54 -14.69 0.76 4.21
C TYR A 54 -14.44 1.33 5.61
N ASP A 55 -13.21 1.31 6.12
CA ASP A 55 -12.87 1.91 7.41
C ASP A 55 -12.37 3.36 7.23
N ASN A 56 -11.54 3.60 6.21
CA ASN A 56 -11.19 4.92 5.68
C ASN A 56 -10.61 5.97 6.65
N TRP A 57 -10.15 5.56 7.84
CA TRP A 57 -9.55 6.47 8.81
C TRP A 57 -8.22 7.10 8.34
N VAL A 58 -7.63 6.57 7.27
CA VAL A 58 -6.37 7.07 6.70
C VAL A 58 -6.55 8.29 5.79
N ALA A 59 -7.78 8.62 5.39
CA ALA A 59 -8.06 9.64 4.36
C ALA A 59 -7.52 11.04 4.70
N ASP A 60 -7.42 11.37 6.00
CA ASP A 60 -7.03 12.68 6.50
C ASP A 60 -5.58 12.75 7.01
N LEU A 61 -4.80 11.68 6.83
CA LEU A 61 -3.42 11.62 7.32
C LEU A 61 -2.47 12.48 6.46
N PRO A 62 -1.41 13.06 7.06
CA PRO A 62 -0.45 13.92 6.36
C PRO A 62 0.59 13.10 5.56
N ILE A 63 0.11 12.17 4.74
CA ILE A 63 0.90 11.22 3.95
C ILE A 63 0.64 11.44 2.46
N ASP A 64 1.60 11.09 1.61
CA ASP A 64 1.45 11.20 0.16
C ASP A 64 0.75 9.96 -0.42
N GLU A 65 0.91 8.80 0.23
CA GLU A 65 0.42 7.51 -0.25
C GLU A 65 0.17 6.54 0.92
N ALA A 66 -0.94 5.83 0.88
CA ALA A 66 -1.24 4.66 1.70
C ALA A 66 -1.42 3.46 0.77
N VAL A 67 -0.51 2.49 0.83
CA VAL A 67 -0.46 1.34 -0.09
C VAL A 67 -1.36 0.22 0.46
N PRO A 68 -2.54 -0.06 -0.14
CA PRO A 68 -3.41 -1.12 0.35
C PRO A 68 -2.80 -2.49 0.07
N MET A 69 -2.58 -3.28 1.10
CA MET A 69 -1.94 -4.59 1.03
C MET A 69 -2.99 -5.68 0.76
N LEU A 70 -3.10 -6.13 -0.49
CA LEU A 70 -4.12 -7.07 -0.97
C LEU A 70 -3.74 -8.54 -0.76
N PHE A 71 -3.05 -8.83 0.34
CA PHE A 71 -2.60 -10.17 0.70
C PHE A 71 -2.60 -10.32 2.22
N ARG A 72 -2.64 -11.58 2.70
CA ARG A 72 -2.69 -11.91 4.14
C ARG A 72 -3.76 -11.15 4.93
N MET A 73 -4.89 -10.84 4.30
CA MET A 73 -5.98 -10.00 4.83
C MET A 73 -6.77 -10.60 6.02
N GLY A 74 -6.40 -11.79 6.52
CA GLY A 74 -7.06 -12.43 7.65
C GLY A 74 -8.58 -12.54 7.47
N ALA A 75 -9.33 -12.09 8.47
CA ALA A 75 -10.79 -12.11 8.47
C ALA A 75 -11.42 -11.28 7.34
N ASP A 76 -10.71 -10.26 6.83
CA ASP A 76 -11.20 -9.37 5.78
C ASP A 76 -11.02 -9.94 4.37
N LYS A 77 -10.39 -11.12 4.22
CA LYS A 77 -10.12 -11.71 2.90
C LYS A 77 -11.38 -11.83 2.04
N GLN A 78 -12.43 -12.48 2.52
CA GLN A 78 -13.62 -12.73 1.70
C GLN A 78 -14.39 -11.44 1.35
N PRO A 79 -14.66 -10.52 2.31
CA PRO A 79 -15.27 -9.23 2.00
C PRO A 79 -14.50 -8.43 0.94
N ILE A 80 -13.17 -8.38 1.02
CA ILE A 80 -12.35 -7.62 0.08
C ILE A 80 -12.35 -8.28 -1.31
N LEU A 81 -12.20 -9.60 -1.39
CA LEU A 81 -12.27 -10.29 -2.68
C LEU A 81 -13.62 -10.08 -3.37
N ASN A 82 -14.72 -10.11 -2.62
CA ASN A 82 -16.06 -9.81 -3.16
C ASN A 82 -16.17 -8.36 -3.66
N TYR A 83 -15.57 -7.41 -2.92
CA TYR A 83 -15.54 -6.00 -3.31
C TYR A 83 -14.79 -5.78 -4.63
N LEU A 84 -13.60 -6.38 -4.76
CA LEU A 84 -12.78 -6.32 -5.97
C LEU A 84 -13.44 -7.06 -7.15
N ALA A 85 -14.07 -8.21 -6.91
CA ALA A 85 -14.82 -8.94 -7.94
C ALA A 85 -15.99 -8.11 -8.51
N ALA A 86 -16.60 -7.25 -7.69
CA ALA A 86 -17.60 -6.28 -8.13
C ALA A 86 -17.01 -5.07 -8.89
N LYS A 87 -15.71 -5.09 -9.20
CA LYS A 87 -14.95 -4.03 -9.88
C LYS A 87 -15.07 -2.66 -9.21
N LYS A 88 -15.19 -2.66 -7.88
CA LYS A 88 -15.18 -1.44 -7.07
C LYS A 88 -13.74 -1.07 -6.69
N ASP A 89 -13.52 0.21 -6.55
CA ASP A 89 -12.19 0.81 -6.36
C ASP A 89 -11.98 1.35 -4.94
N PHE A 90 -10.76 1.71 -4.58
CA PHE A 90 -10.44 2.35 -3.30
C PHE A 90 -11.11 3.71 -3.16
N THR A 91 -11.44 4.06 -1.93
CA THR A 91 -12.38 5.15 -1.63
C THR A 91 -11.71 6.51 -1.41
N SER A 92 -10.40 6.53 -1.16
CA SER A 92 -9.66 7.76 -0.82
C SER A 92 -8.49 8.04 -1.76
N GLN A 93 -8.23 9.34 -1.98
CA GLN A 93 -7.19 9.84 -2.87
C GLN A 93 -5.79 9.30 -2.53
N ASN A 94 -5.47 9.18 -1.25
CA ASN A 94 -4.18 8.67 -0.80
C ASN A 94 -4.03 7.15 -0.96
N THR A 95 -5.12 6.43 -1.22
CA THR A 95 -5.12 4.97 -1.46
C THR A 95 -5.29 4.60 -2.93
N SER A 96 -5.65 5.54 -3.81
CA SER A 96 -6.05 5.26 -5.19
C SER A 96 -4.89 5.20 -6.19
N THR A 97 -3.64 5.37 -5.77
CA THR A 97 -2.48 5.46 -6.68
C THR A 97 -1.67 4.17 -6.78
N SER A 98 -1.82 3.28 -5.81
CA SER A 98 -1.04 2.04 -5.73
C SER A 98 -1.73 0.96 -4.94
N PHE A 99 -1.15 -0.24 -4.96
CA PHE A 99 -1.50 -1.35 -4.09
C PHE A 99 -0.35 -2.35 -3.98
N GLY A 100 -0.37 -3.11 -2.89
CA GLY A 100 0.55 -4.22 -2.63
C GLY A 100 -0.09 -5.56 -2.97
N ILE A 101 0.68 -6.44 -3.62
CA ILE A 101 0.32 -7.84 -3.86
C ILE A 101 1.41 -8.75 -3.31
N SER A 102 1.08 -10.00 -3.02
CA SER A 102 2.10 -11.03 -2.86
C SER A 102 2.20 -11.92 -4.10
N THR A 103 3.36 -12.55 -4.29
CA THR A 103 3.62 -13.45 -5.42
C THR A 103 2.63 -14.62 -5.47
N ASP A 104 2.16 -15.08 -4.31
CA ASP A 104 1.19 -16.16 -4.13
C ASP A 104 -0.28 -15.69 -4.22
N SER A 105 -0.53 -14.39 -4.39
CA SER A 105 -1.87 -13.83 -4.29
C SER A 105 -2.71 -14.05 -5.55
N GLU A 106 -3.90 -14.63 -5.40
CA GLU A 106 -4.89 -14.73 -6.47
C GLU A 106 -5.98 -13.67 -6.23
N LEU A 107 -6.06 -12.69 -7.13
CA LEU A 107 -6.98 -11.56 -7.04
C LEU A 107 -7.91 -11.56 -8.27
N PRO A 108 -9.23 -11.37 -8.09
CA PRO A 108 -10.21 -11.52 -9.17
C PRO A 108 -10.13 -10.37 -10.19
N TRP A 109 -9.79 -9.18 -9.73
CA TRP A 109 -9.67 -7.98 -10.54
C TRP A 109 -8.88 -6.92 -9.77
N LEU A 110 -8.15 -6.07 -10.49
CA LEU A 110 -7.46 -4.90 -9.95
C LEU A 110 -7.61 -3.69 -10.87
N PRO A 111 -7.62 -2.48 -10.31
CA PRO A 111 -7.51 -1.25 -11.09
C PRO A 111 -6.18 -1.21 -11.87
N ALA A 112 -6.26 -0.89 -13.16
CA ALA A 112 -5.09 -0.70 -14.02
C ALA A 112 -4.44 0.68 -13.81
N GLU A 113 -3.29 0.91 -14.43
CA GLU A 113 -2.55 2.18 -14.42
C GLU A 113 -2.13 2.66 -13.02
N ARG A 114 -1.68 1.72 -12.19
CA ARG A 114 -1.25 1.98 -10.81
C ARG A 114 0.12 1.41 -10.53
N ARG A 115 0.80 2.01 -9.56
CA ARG A 115 2.02 1.43 -9.03
C ARG A 115 1.68 0.14 -8.27
N VAL A 116 2.36 -0.94 -8.61
CA VAL A 116 2.20 -2.23 -7.93
C VAL A 116 3.44 -2.53 -7.11
N TYR A 117 3.27 -2.68 -5.80
CA TYR A 117 4.31 -3.17 -4.91
C TYR A 117 4.20 -4.70 -4.81
N VAL A 118 5.25 -5.43 -5.16
CA VAL A 118 5.24 -6.89 -5.17
C VAL A 118 6.04 -7.43 -3.98
N PHE A 119 5.41 -8.27 -3.16
CA PHE A 119 5.98 -8.88 -1.98
C PHE A 119 6.19 -10.38 -2.22
N ALA A 120 7.44 -10.81 -2.27
CA ALA A 120 7.76 -12.21 -2.47
C ALA A 120 7.54 -13.02 -1.18
N GLU A 121 6.81 -14.14 -1.28
CA GLU A 121 6.63 -15.07 -0.16
C GLU A 121 7.93 -15.82 0.19
N ARG A 122 8.85 -15.91 -0.77
CA ARG A 122 10.16 -16.55 -0.66
C ARG A 122 11.26 -15.62 -1.18
N SER A 123 12.52 -15.98 -0.97
CA SER A 123 13.65 -15.24 -1.52
C SER A 123 13.51 -15.02 -3.03
N TRP A 124 13.85 -13.82 -3.49
CA TRP A 124 13.81 -13.49 -4.91
C TRP A 124 14.74 -14.39 -5.73
N SER A 125 14.22 -14.88 -6.84
CA SER A 125 14.98 -15.50 -7.93
C SER A 125 14.65 -14.76 -9.23
N ALA A 126 15.50 -14.93 -10.25
CA ALA A 126 15.23 -14.35 -11.58
C ALA A 126 13.91 -14.87 -12.17
N GLU A 127 13.60 -16.16 -11.94
CA GLU A 127 12.33 -16.78 -12.33
C GLU A 127 11.14 -16.11 -11.62
N LEU A 128 11.18 -15.99 -10.29
CA LEU A 128 10.08 -15.38 -9.53
C LEU A 128 9.86 -13.91 -9.90
N LEU A 129 10.94 -13.17 -10.18
CA LEU A 129 10.86 -11.80 -10.68
C LEU A 129 10.17 -11.75 -12.04
N ASN A 130 10.59 -12.59 -12.99
CA ASN A 130 10.01 -12.63 -14.32
C ASN A 130 8.52 -13.01 -14.27
N ASP A 131 8.15 -14.02 -13.49
CA ASP A 131 6.75 -14.44 -13.31
C ASP A 131 5.91 -13.31 -12.70
N SER A 132 6.48 -12.57 -11.74
CA SER A 132 5.82 -11.42 -11.11
C SER A 132 5.59 -10.29 -12.11
N LEU A 133 6.59 -9.99 -12.95
CA LEU A 133 6.47 -8.95 -13.99
C LEU A 133 5.39 -9.32 -15.01
N GLN A 134 5.40 -10.56 -15.51
CA GLN A 134 4.37 -11.04 -16.45
C GLN A 134 2.96 -11.01 -15.83
N LYS A 135 2.84 -11.34 -14.54
CA LYS A 135 1.56 -11.28 -13.81
C LYS A 135 1.06 -9.83 -13.68
N VAL A 136 1.95 -8.90 -13.32
CA VAL A 136 1.62 -7.47 -13.21
C VAL A 136 1.25 -6.88 -14.56
N GLU A 137 2.00 -7.18 -15.62
CA GLU A 137 1.70 -6.73 -16.98
C GLU A 137 0.27 -7.11 -17.39
N LYS A 138 -0.15 -8.36 -17.16
CA LYS A 138 -1.53 -8.81 -17.46
C LYS A 138 -2.62 -7.98 -16.77
N TRP A 139 -2.33 -7.33 -15.66
CA TRP A 139 -3.28 -6.46 -14.96
C TRP A 139 -3.20 -4.99 -15.37
N GLN A 140 -2.03 -4.56 -15.85
CA GLN A 140 -1.78 -3.17 -16.24
C GLN A 140 -2.13 -2.91 -17.72
N THR A 141 -2.15 -3.94 -18.57
CA THR A 141 -2.58 -3.81 -19.97
C THR A 141 -4.11 -3.87 -20.06
N LYS A 142 -4.75 -2.73 -20.29
CA LYS A 142 -6.14 -2.62 -20.76
C LYS A 142 -6.16 -2.09 -22.18
#